data_AF-A0A9E3TS87-F1
#
_entry.id   AF-A0A9E3TS87-F1
#
_cell.length_a   1.000
_cell.length_b   1.000
_cell.length_c   1.000
_cell.angle_alpha   90.00
_cell.angle_beta   90.00
_cell.angle_gamma   90.00
#
_symmetry.space_group_name_H-M   'P 1'
#
loop_
_entity.id
_entity.type
_entity.pdbx_description
1 polymer ?
#
loop_
_entity_poly.entity_id
_entity_poly.type
_entity_poly.pdbx_seq_one_letter_code
_entity_poly.pdbx_strand_id
1 'polypeptide(L)'
;MNSYQSVWEDEETNRKVELLVNYSHDEEGFTINEITPIKVTFHCPTTKEVLRTIGVWTKTGRAMLANQFHASGRVQSLEQEIISAGLAGACV
;
A
#
# COMPACT_ATOMS: atom_id res chain seq x y z
N MET A 1 12.69 -5.63 -11.77
CA MET A 1 12.08 -4.82 -10.69
C MET A 1 10.60 -4.73 -10.98
N ASN A 2 9.78 -5.23 -10.05
CA ASN A 2 8.33 -5.32 -10.23
C ASN A 2 7.64 -4.30 -9.33
N SER A 3 6.43 -3.91 -9.70
CA SER A 3 5.60 -3.00 -8.93
C SER A 3 4.22 -3.59 -8.69
N TYR A 4 3.70 -3.43 -7.48
CA TYR A 4 2.36 -3.85 -7.08
C TYR A 4 1.60 -2.68 -6.45
N GLN A 5 0.32 -2.53 -6.76
CA GLN A 5 -0.53 -1.53 -6.11
C GLN A 5 -1.34 -2.19 -5.02
N SER A 6 -1.21 -1.68 -3.79
CA SER A 6 -1.97 -2.13 -2.64
C SER A 6 -2.74 -0.98 -2.01
N VAL A 7 -3.79 -1.32 -1.27
CA VAL A 7 -4.61 -0.37 -0.52
C VAL A 7 -4.51 -0.68 0.96
N TRP A 8 -3.98 0.27 1.71
CA TRP A 8 -4.02 0.24 3.17
C TRP A 8 -5.27 0.94 3.68
N GLU A 9 -6.11 0.22 4.40
CA GLU A 9 -7.23 0.79 5.14
C GLU A 9 -6.78 1.18 6.55
N ASP A 10 -6.83 2.47 6.83
CA ASP A 10 -6.47 3.07 8.11
C ASP A 10 -7.78 3.49 8.81
N GLU A 11 -8.29 2.58 9.63
CA GLU A 11 -9.55 2.75 10.35
C GLU A 11 -9.47 3.86 11.40
N GLU A 12 -8.33 4.04 12.04
CA GLU A 12 -8.12 5.06 13.08
C GLU A 12 -8.37 6.47 12.53
N THR A 13 -7.99 6.71 11.28
CA THR A 13 -8.13 8.01 10.63
C THR A 13 -9.20 8.04 9.52
N ASN A 14 -9.98 6.97 9.39
CA ASN A 14 -11.05 6.81 8.40
C ASN A 14 -10.58 7.15 6.97
N ARG A 15 -9.45 6.59 6.57
CA ARG A 15 -8.88 6.82 5.24
C ARG A 15 -8.38 5.53 4.60
N LYS A 16 -8.30 5.54 3.28
CA LYS A 16 -7.60 4.55 2.48
C LYS A 16 -6.38 5.19 1.85
N VAL A 17 -5.25 4.52 1.94
CA VAL A 17 -3.99 4.96 1.35
C VAL A 17 -3.61 3.98 0.25
N GLU A 18 -3.50 4.48 -0.97
CA GLU A 18 -2.97 3.72 -2.09
C GLU A 18 -1.44 3.79 -2.08
N LEU A 19 -0.84 2.61 -2.15
CA LEU A 19 0.59 2.38 -2.05
C LEU A 19 1.06 1.75 -3.35
N LEU A 20 2.15 2.28 -3.90
CA LEU A 20 2.95 1.60 -4.91
C LEU A 20 4.09 0.88 -4.21
N VAL A 21 4.13 -0.44 -4.33
CA VAL A 21 5.13 -1.30 -3.71
C VAL A 21 6.08 -1.80 -4.78
N ASN A 22 7.33 -1.36 -4.73
CA ASN A 22 8.39 -1.86 -5.59
C ASN A 22 9.05 -3.06 -4.90
N TYR A 23 9.14 -4.19 -5.60
CA TYR A 23 9.70 -5.42 -5.05
C TYR A 23 10.58 -6.15 -6.07
N SER A 24 11.44 -7.01 -5.54
CA SER A 24 12.24 -7.98 -6.26
C SER A 24 11.85 -9.37 -5.82
N HIS A 25 11.85 -10.31 -6.76
CA HIS A 25 11.62 -11.72 -6.49
C HIS A 25 12.58 -12.51 -7.37
N ASP A 26 13.49 -13.25 -6.74
CA ASP A 26 14.50 -14.07 -7.40
C ASP A 26 14.74 -15.36 -6.59
N GLU A 27 15.82 -16.09 -6.91
CA GLU A 27 16.19 -17.35 -6.25
C GLU A 27 16.52 -17.16 -4.74
N GLU A 28 16.89 -15.96 -4.32
CA GLU A 28 17.17 -15.62 -2.91
C GLU A 28 15.90 -15.25 -2.13
N GLY A 29 14.79 -15.03 -2.84
CA GLY A 29 13.45 -14.88 -2.26
C GLY A 29 12.77 -13.57 -2.63
N PHE A 30 11.83 -13.15 -1.79
CA PHE A 30 11.02 -11.94 -1.98
C PHE A 30 11.56 -10.79 -1.15
N THR A 31 11.76 -9.62 -1.77
CA THR A 31 12.23 -8.42 -1.09
C THR A 31 11.40 -7.21 -1.49
N ILE A 32 10.84 -6.51 -0.50
CA ILE A 32 10.22 -5.18 -0.70
C ILE A 32 11.33 -4.13 -0.71
N ASN A 33 11.50 -3.46 -1.85
CA ASN A 33 12.53 -2.43 -2.03
C ASN A 33 12.03 -1.06 -1.58
N GLU A 34 10.78 -0.71 -1.92
CA GLU A 34 10.21 0.61 -1.64
C GLU A 34 8.69 0.53 -1.50
N ILE A 35 8.14 1.31 -0.56
CA ILE A 35 6.71 1.55 -0.43
C ILE A 35 6.47 3.05 -0.61
N THR A 36 5.77 3.42 -1.68
CA THR A 36 5.49 4.81 -2.03
C THR A 36 3.99 5.09 -1.93
N PRO A 37 3.55 5.90 -0.95
CA PRO A 37 2.18 6.41 -0.92
C PRO A 37 1.93 7.33 -2.11
N ILE A 38 0.86 7.08 -2.86
CA ILE A 38 0.51 7.84 -4.07
C ILE A 38 -0.81 8.60 -3.95
N LYS A 39 -1.76 8.08 -3.17
CA LYS A 39 -3.10 8.66 -3.02
C LYS A 39 -3.68 8.39 -1.64
N VAL A 40 -4.44 9.33 -1.10
CA VAL A 40 -5.22 9.18 0.13
C VAL A 40 -6.66 9.51 -0.16
N THR A 41 -7.58 8.64 0.24
CA THR A 41 -9.02 8.83 0.17
C THR A 41 -9.57 8.88 1.59
N PHE A 42 -10.20 9.99 1.95
CA PHE A 42 -10.86 10.16 3.26
C PHE A 42 -12.33 9.78 3.14
N HIS A 43 -12.80 9.03 4.13
CA HIS A 43 -14.17 8.55 4.20
C HIS A 43 -14.91 9.19 5.37
N CYS A 44 -16.21 9.39 5.20
CA CYS A 44 -17.11 9.72 6.29
C CYS A 44 -17.13 8.56 7.29
N PRO A 45 -16.87 8.79 8.59
CA PRO A 45 -16.81 7.70 9.57
C PRO A 45 -18.15 6.96 9.70
N THR A 46 -19.27 7.66 9.48
CA THR A 46 -20.63 7.14 9.62
C THR A 46 -21.15 6.50 8.33
N THR A 47 -21.11 7.21 7.21
CA THR A 47 -21.70 6.73 5.94
C THR A 47 -20.73 5.90 5.10
N LYS A 48 -19.43 5.92 5.45
CA LYS A 48 -18.31 5.36 4.66
C LYS A 48 -18.17 5.94 3.25
N GLU A 49 -18.95 6.95 2.90
CA GLU A 49 -18.85 7.68 1.64
C GLU A 49 -17.54 8.45 1.54
N VAL A 50 -17.05 8.59 0.31
CA VAL A 50 -15.83 9.35 0.03
C VAL A 50 -16.10 10.83 0.25
N LEU A 51 -15.35 11.44 1.17
CA LEU A 51 -15.37 12.89 1.39
C LEU A 51 -14.47 13.61 0.41
N ARG A 52 -13.25 13.08 0.20
CA ARG A 52 -12.25 13.65 -0.71
C ARG A 52 -11.13 12.66 -0.99
N THR A 53 -10.49 12.85 -2.12
CA THR A 53 -9.28 12.13 -2.52
C THR A 53 -8.17 13.12 -2.85
N ILE A 54 -6.96 12.86 -2.37
CA ILE A 54 -5.77 13.69 -2.61
C ILE A 54 -4.60 12.83 -3.09
N GLY A 55 -3.83 13.36 -4.04
CA GLY A 55 -2.54 12.76 -4.43
C GLY A 55 -1.43 13.09 -3.43
N VAL A 56 -0.47 12.19 -3.27
CA VAL A 56 0.67 12.35 -2.36
C VAL A 56 1.94 12.63 -3.17
N TRP A 57 2.23 13.92 -3.35
CA TRP A 57 3.32 14.39 -4.21
C TRP A 57 4.55 14.85 -3.44
N THR A 58 4.39 15.26 -2.17
CA THR A 58 5.49 15.81 -1.39
C THR A 58 6.32 14.70 -0.75
N LYS A 59 7.64 14.91 -0.70
CA LYS A 59 8.56 13.98 -0.03
C LYS A 59 8.17 13.76 1.44
N THR A 60 7.83 14.83 2.15
CA THR A 60 7.41 14.77 3.55
C THR A 60 6.11 13.98 3.72
N GLY A 61 5.12 14.19 2.86
CA GLY A 61 3.85 13.45 2.92
C GLY A 61 4.04 11.95 2.67
N ARG A 62 4.88 11.59 1.69
CA ARG A 62 5.25 10.19 1.41
C ARG A 62 5.97 9.55 2.59
N ALA A 63 6.98 10.22 3.14
CA ALA A 63 7.73 9.70 4.29
C ALA A 63 6.83 9.51 5.53
N MET A 64 5.96 10.48 5.82
CA MET A 64 5.02 10.39 6.93
C MET A 64 4.08 9.19 6.80
N LEU A 65 3.44 9.03 5.64
CA LEU A 65 2.49 7.94 5.40
C LEU A 65 3.18 6.57 5.33
N ALA A 66 4.38 6.49 4.74
CA ALA A 66 5.17 5.26 4.74
C ALA A 66 5.52 4.84 6.16
N ASN A 67 5.97 5.76 7.02
CA ASN A 67 6.27 5.47 8.42
C ASN A 67 5.04 4.98 9.19
N GLN A 68 3.87 5.58 8.95
CA GLN A 68 2.62 5.14 9.56
C GLN A 68 2.20 3.75 9.07
N PHE A 69 2.37 3.48 7.77
CA PHE A 69 2.15 2.14 7.22
C PHE A 69 3.07 1.09 7.85
N HIS A 70 4.37 1.39 7.99
CA HIS A 70 5.32 0.51 8.67
C HIS A 70 4.92 0.27 10.13
N ALA A 71 4.52 1.31 10.85
CA ALA A 71 4.08 1.21 12.25
C ALA A 71 2.78 0.38 12.41
N SER A 72 1.93 0.30 11.38
CA SER A 72 0.71 -0.51 11.41
C SER A 72 0.96 -2.03 11.43
N GLY A 73 2.20 -2.48 11.16
CA GLY A 73 2.54 -3.91 11.05
C GLY A 73 2.10 -4.59 9.74
N ARG A 74 1.31 -3.89 8.90
CA ARG A 74 0.75 -4.43 7.65
C ARG A 74 1.79 -4.82 6.58
N VAL A 75 3.04 -4.38 6.74
CA VAL A 75 4.15 -4.78 5.86
C VAL A 75 4.31 -6.31 5.79
N GLN A 76 4.05 -7.01 6.90
CA GLN A 76 4.21 -8.47 6.97
C GLN A 76 3.16 -9.21 6.12
N SER A 77 1.94 -8.69 6.02
CA SER A 77 0.90 -9.28 5.17
C SER A 77 1.03 -8.87 3.71
N LEU A 78 1.78 -7.80 3.41
CA LEU A 78 1.95 -7.26 2.07
C LEU A 78 2.73 -8.22 1.16
N GLU A 79 3.72 -8.91 1.68
CA GLU A 79 4.46 -9.93 0.94
C GLU A 79 3.53 -11.08 0.50
N GLN A 80 2.73 -11.61 1.42
CA GLN A 80 1.77 -12.68 1.10
C GLN A 80 0.71 -12.21 0.10
N GLU A 81 0.25 -10.96 0.21
CA GLU A 81 -0.66 -10.33 -0.74
C GLU A 81 -0.05 -10.28 -2.15
N ILE A 82 1.21 -9.87 -2.28
CA ILE A 82 1.89 -9.77 -3.58
C ILE A 82 2.15 -11.14 -4.18
N ILE A 83 2.60 -12.11 -3.38
CA ILE A 83 2.84 -13.49 -3.84
C ILE A 83 1.53 -14.13 -4.30
N SER A 84 0.46 -14.01 -3.51
CA SER A 84 -0.86 -14.57 -3.89
C SER A 84 -1.45 -13.91 -5.13
N ALA A 85 -1.29 -12.59 -5.29
CA ALA A 85 -1.70 -11.88 -6.50
C ALA A 85 -0.85 -12.26 -7.72
N GLY A 86 0.45 -12.51 -7.55
CA GLY A 86 1.35 -12.98 -8.60
C GLY A 86 1.05 -14.41 -9.07
N LEU A 87 0.68 -15.30 -8.13
CA LEU A 87 0.27 -16.67 -8.43
C LEU A 87 -1.08 -16.75 -9.17
N ALA A 88 -1.95 -15.76 -8.99
CA ALA A 88 -3.20 -15.66 -9.76
C ALA A 88 -2.99 -15.30 -11.25
N GLY A 89 -1.79 -14.81 -11.62
CA GLY A 89 -1.40 -14.52 -13.00
C GLY A 89 -0.68 -15.65 -13.73
N ALA A 90 -0.38 -16.77 -13.06
CA ALA A 90 0.42 -17.88 -13.62
C ALA A 90 -0.41 -19.12 -14.02
N CYS A 91 -1.74 -18.99 -14.15
CA CYS A 91 -2.61 -20.04 -14.70
C CYS A 91 -3.03 -19.70 -16.13
N VAL A 92 -2.21 -20.05 -17.13
CA VAL A 92 -2.63 -20.64 -18.43
C VAL A 92 -1.49 -21.51 -18.95
#